data_AF-A0A915UZI6-F1
#
_entry.id   AF-A0A915UZI6-F1
#
_cell.length_a   1.000
_cell.length_b   1.000
_cell.length_c   1.000
_cell.angle_alpha   90.00
_cell.angle_beta   90.00
_cell.angle_gamma   90.00
#
_symmetry.space_group_name_H-M   'P 1'
#
loop_
_entity.id
_entity.type
_entity.pdbx_description
1 polymer ?
#
loop_
_entity_poly.entity_id
_entity_poly.type
_entity_poly.pdbx_seq_one_letter_code
_entity_poly.pdbx_strand_id
1 'polypeptide(L)'
;MKGRTYKTMAAPGVVAGLTLTLGLNNSRAQVEPPVAPQGSAVALADVGTAFTYQGRLTNSGVPANGACDFEFKLYDDANAGTQVGSTQTKTNVGVSAGYFTIGNLDFGADAFNGQARWLAIGVRCPAGSGSYTALSPRQALTPTPHALALPGLWTQQNATSPNLIGGYHGNQVTGGVVGATIGGGGANGNINRVTGNYGTVSGGRNNTAGNSFASVGGGEENSAGSLAATIGGGFINTASNDYATVGGGRENVASGNGSTVGGGGSNTASSSSATIGGGFQNTASRPICHHPRRVGRSRHAPWRDGLRVWQLCRRRRRANVRLCLARC
;
A
#
# COMPACT_ATOMS: atom_id res chain seq x y z
N MET A 1 41.13 86.02 -19.71
CA MET A 1 42.39 86.23 -18.94
C MET A 1 42.02 86.76 -17.54
N LYS A 2 43.03 87.12 -16.73
CA LYS A 2 43.00 87.76 -15.37
C LYS A 2 41.87 88.80 -15.19
N GLY A 3 41.34 89.08 -14.00
CA GLY A 3 41.77 88.67 -12.65
C GLY A 3 40.76 89.02 -11.52
N ARG A 4 41.17 88.89 -10.25
CA ARG A 4 40.32 88.91 -9.02
C ARG A 4 40.40 90.23 -8.23
N THR A 5 39.40 90.51 -7.39
CA THR A 5 39.63 91.05 -6.02
C THR A 5 38.49 90.63 -5.06
N TYR A 6 38.73 90.66 -3.74
CA TYR A 6 37.85 90.13 -2.67
C TYR A 6 37.83 91.06 -1.44
N LYS A 7 36.82 90.89 -0.56
CA LYS A 7 36.76 91.03 0.93
C LYS A 7 35.27 90.87 1.34
N THR A 8 34.80 90.39 2.49
CA THR A 8 35.26 89.81 3.80
C THR A 8 34.06 88.99 4.34
N MET A 9 33.99 88.17 5.41
CA MET A 9 34.78 87.64 6.55
C MET A 9 33.94 86.42 7.10
N ALA A 10 34.32 85.53 8.04
CA ALA A 10 35.53 85.16 8.80
C ALA A 10 35.39 83.68 9.28
N ALA A 11 36.29 83.20 10.15
CA ALA A 11 36.23 81.93 10.91
C ALA A 11 37.07 82.11 12.22
N PRO A 12 37.26 81.12 13.14
CA PRO A 12 36.72 79.76 13.25
C PRO A 12 36.18 79.41 14.69
N GLY A 13 35.90 78.14 15.01
CA GLY A 13 35.80 77.65 16.39
C GLY A 13 35.18 76.25 16.57
N VAL A 14 35.81 75.36 17.35
CA VAL A 14 35.31 74.00 17.69
C VAL A 14 35.70 73.64 19.13
N VAL A 15 34.73 73.24 19.97
CA VAL A 15 34.91 72.53 21.26
C VAL A 15 33.67 71.63 21.49
N ALA A 16 33.82 70.49 22.18
CA ALA A 16 32.74 69.56 22.52
C ALA A 16 32.45 69.50 24.04
N GLY A 17 31.26 69.00 24.43
CA GLY A 17 30.81 68.83 25.82
C GLY A 17 29.79 67.68 25.96
N LEU A 18 29.58 67.17 27.18
CA LEU A 18 28.92 65.87 27.45
C LEU A 18 27.88 65.96 28.60
N THR A 19 27.11 64.88 28.83
CA THR A 19 26.28 64.53 30.01
C THR A 19 24.98 65.31 30.28
N LEU A 20 23.90 64.75 30.89
CA LEU A 20 23.44 63.34 31.08
C LEU A 20 21.99 63.33 31.66
N THR A 21 21.14 62.36 31.25
CA THR A 21 19.83 61.89 31.86
C THR A 21 18.71 62.95 32.10
N LEU A 22 17.41 62.64 32.12
CA LEU A 22 16.63 61.50 32.65
C LEU A 22 15.40 61.16 31.80
N GLY A 23 14.93 59.91 31.87
CA GLY A 23 13.62 59.47 31.36
C GLY A 23 13.17 58.17 32.03
N LEU A 24 11.91 58.08 32.48
CA LEU A 24 11.41 56.94 33.26
C LEU A 24 10.86 55.82 32.36
N ASN A 25 11.44 54.61 32.48
CA ASN A 25 10.89 53.40 31.86
C ASN A 25 9.89 52.72 32.81
N ASN A 26 8.59 52.78 32.46
CA ASN A 26 7.54 52.00 33.13
C ASN A 26 7.56 50.53 32.66
N SER A 27 8.46 49.73 33.22
CA SER A 27 8.57 48.29 32.94
C SER A 27 7.44 47.48 33.60
N ARG A 28 6.25 47.46 32.97
CA ARG A 28 5.22 46.48 33.29
C ARG A 28 5.66 45.09 32.83
N ALA A 29 6.14 44.27 33.77
CA ALA A 29 6.37 42.86 33.50
C ALA A 29 5.06 42.16 33.14
N GLN A 30 5.03 41.51 31.98
CA GLN A 30 4.02 40.51 31.62
C GLN A 30 4.71 39.14 31.69
N VAL A 31 4.06 38.17 32.32
CA VAL A 31 4.53 36.78 32.31
C VAL A 31 3.94 36.12 31.07
N GLU A 32 4.77 35.96 30.04
CA GLU A 32 4.39 35.18 28.86
C GLU A 32 4.34 33.68 29.23
N PRO A 33 3.27 32.94 28.87
CA PRO A 33 3.21 31.51 29.13
C PRO A 33 4.25 30.75 28.29
N PRO A 34 4.78 29.61 28.75
CA PRO A 34 5.81 28.88 28.04
C PRO A 34 5.31 28.43 26.65
N VAL A 35 5.95 28.92 25.60
CA VAL A 35 5.72 28.48 24.23
C VAL A 35 6.00 26.98 24.14
N ALA A 36 4.98 26.19 23.86
CA ALA A 36 5.15 24.76 23.63
C ALA A 36 6.09 24.55 22.43
N PRO A 37 7.05 23.61 22.50
CA PRO A 37 8.01 23.41 21.43
C PRO A 37 7.28 22.95 20.16
N GLN A 38 7.11 23.88 19.22
CA GLN A 38 6.72 23.55 17.85
C GLN A 38 7.90 22.80 17.22
N GLY A 39 7.90 21.48 17.38
CA GLY A 39 8.77 20.58 16.65
C GLY A 39 8.54 20.82 15.16
N SER A 40 9.40 21.62 14.55
CA SER A 40 9.36 21.92 13.13
C SER A 40 9.57 20.60 12.40
N ALA A 41 8.50 20.06 11.83
CA ALA A 41 8.55 18.84 11.06
C ALA A 41 9.43 19.09 9.84
N VAL A 42 10.69 18.69 9.93
CA VAL A 42 11.61 18.69 8.79
C VAL A 42 11.03 17.71 7.79
N ALA A 43 10.40 18.24 6.74
CA ALA A 43 9.93 17.43 5.64
C ALA A 43 11.13 16.65 5.10
N LEU A 44 11.06 15.32 5.18
CA LEU A 44 12.03 14.45 4.52
C LEU A 44 11.98 14.78 3.04
N ALA A 45 13.12 15.13 2.45
CA ALA A 45 13.21 15.32 1.03
C ALA A 45 12.98 13.96 0.35
N ASP A 46 11.93 13.86 -0.47
CA ASP A 46 11.64 12.66 -1.24
C ASP A 46 12.85 12.28 -2.11
N VAL A 47 13.15 10.99 -2.16
CA VAL A 47 14.20 10.46 -3.04
C VAL A 47 13.71 10.54 -4.48
N GLY A 48 14.13 11.59 -5.19
CA GLY A 48 13.78 11.81 -6.60
C GLY A 48 14.30 10.72 -7.54
N THR A 49 13.78 10.69 -8.76
CA THR A 49 14.09 9.65 -9.78
C THR A 49 15.46 9.80 -10.47
N ALA A 50 16.27 10.76 -10.03
CA ALA A 50 17.59 11.03 -10.55
C ALA A 50 18.62 10.00 -10.05
N PHE A 51 19.42 9.44 -10.97
CA PHE A 51 20.50 8.50 -10.66
C PHE A 51 21.87 9.00 -11.14
N THR A 52 22.94 8.32 -10.69
CA THR A 52 24.31 8.57 -11.14
C THR A 52 24.70 7.53 -12.20
N TYR A 53 25.22 7.98 -13.33
CA TYR A 53 25.79 7.11 -14.36
C TYR A 53 27.31 7.25 -14.41
N GLN A 54 28.02 6.14 -14.53
CA GLN A 54 29.49 6.09 -14.67
C GLN A 54 29.87 5.24 -15.88
N GLY A 55 30.94 5.63 -16.57
CA GLY A 55 31.37 4.93 -17.77
C GLY A 55 32.83 5.20 -18.11
N ARG A 56 33.32 4.49 -19.13
CA ARG A 56 34.66 4.66 -19.69
C ARG A 56 34.58 4.86 -21.21
N LEU A 57 34.99 6.04 -21.66
CA LEU A 57 35.05 6.45 -23.06
C LEU A 57 36.43 6.15 -23.65
N THR A 58 36.45 5.55 -24.83
CA THR A 58 37.66 5.40 -25.67
C THR A 58 37.40 5.98 -27.06
N ASN A 59 38.46 6.42 -27.72
CA ASN A 59 38.47 6.83 -29.12
C ASN A 59 39.49 5.93 -29.85
N SER A 60 39.04 5.13 -30.81
CA SER A 60 39.86 4.10 -31.48
C SER A 60 40.65 3.20 -30.51
N GLY A 61 40.05 2.84 -29.38
CA GLY A 61 40.66 2.04 -28.32
C GLY A 61 41.52 2.81 -27.31
N VAL A 62 41.97 4.03 -27.63
CA VAL A 62 42.74 4.89 -26.72
C VAL A 62 41.78 5.57 -25.71
N PRO A 63 42.08 5.60 -24.40
CA PRO A 63 41.21 6.28 -23.44
C PRO A 63 41.10 7.79 -23.69
N ALA A 64 39.88 8.32 -23.70
CA ALA A 64 39.64 9.75 -23.92
C ALA A 64 40.08 10.60 -22.71
N ASN A 65 40.50 11.84 -22.97
CA ASN A 65 40.91 12.80 -21.95
C ASN A 65 40.46 14.21 -22.35
N GLY A 66 40.10 15.04 -21.37
CA GLY A 66 39.63 16.42 -21.57
C GLY A 66 38.13 16.59 -21.26
N ALA A 67 37.56 17.73 -21.64
CA ALA A 67 36.13 17.99 -21.46
C ALA A 67 35.32 17.52 -22.68
N CYS A 68 34.19 16.86 -22.44
CA CYS A 68 33.23 16.44 -23.46
C CYS A 68 31.81 16.87 -23.06
N ASP A 69 30.91 16.99 -24.05
CA ASP A 69 29.47 17.03 -23.76
C ASP A 69 28.87 15.64 -24.00
N PHE A 70 27.89 15.27 -23.19
CA PHE A 70 27.12 14.05 -23.33
C PHE A 70 25.63 14.36 -23.50
N GLU A 71 24.95 13.54 -24.29
CA GLU A 71 23.51 13.52 -24.45
C GLU A 71 22.99 12.13 -24.07
N PHE A 72 22.01 12.06 -23.18
CA PHE A 72 21.40 10.80 -22.74
C PHE A 72 19.94 10.75 -23.16
N LYS A 73 19.54 9.65 -23.79
CA LYS A 73 18.15 9.37 -24.22
C LYS A 73 17.77 7.97 -23.77
N LEU A 74 16.65 7.85 -23.06
CA LEU A 74 16.12 6.57 -22.60
C LEU A 74 15.17 5.99 -23.66
N TYR A 75 15.21 4.68 -23.89
CA TYR A 75 14.37 3.98 -24.87
C TYR A 75 13.73 2.72 -24.28
N ASP A 76 12.62 2.30 -24.87
CA ASP A 76 11.85 1.08 -24.56
C ASP A 76 12.32 -0.19 -25.30
N ASP A 77 13.29 -0.07 -26.21
CA ASP A 77 13.95 -1.19 -26.92
C ASP A 77 15.47 -0.98 -27.07
N ALA A 78 16.21 -2.07 -27.33
CA ALA A 78 17.65 -2.06 -27.54
C ALA A 78 18.12 -1.33 -28.82
N ASN A 79 17.37 -1.49 -29.92
CA ASN A 79 17.82 -1.14 -31.28
C ASN A 79 16.87 -0.15 -31.99
N ALA A 80 15.56 -0.25 -31.73
CA ALA A 80 14.50 0.53 -32.35
C ALA A 80 13.77 1.38 -31.29
N GLY A 81 12.46 1.21 -31.12
CA GLY A 81 11.71 1.75 -29.98
C GLY A 81 11.44 3.25 -29.98
N THR A 82 10.70 3.70 -28.96
CA THR A 82 10.32 5.08 -28.68
C THR A 82 11.22 5.67 -27.59
N GLN A 83 11.51 6.98 -27.67
CA GLN A 83 12.19 7.66 -26.55
C GLN A 83 11.23 7.81 -25.37
N VAL A 84 11.68 7.41 -24.19
CA VAL A 84 10.97 7.56 -22.92
C VAL A 84 11.51 8.80 -22.20
N GLY A 85 10.63 9.75 -21.86
CA GLY A 85 11.01 10.98 -21.15
C GLY A 85 11.84 11.96 -21.98
N SER A 86 12.32 13.02 -21.31
CA SER A 86 13.11 14.10 -21.93
C SER A 86 14.56 13.68 -22.22
N THR A 87 15.15 14.26 -23.26
CA THR A 87 16.60 14.18 -23.51
C THR A 87 17.37 14.90 -22.41
N GLN A 88 18.40 14.25 -21.88
CA GLN A 88 19.23 14.77 -20.78
C GLN A 88 20.62 15.16 -21.28
N THR A 89 20.85 16.46 -21.48
CA THR A 89 22.14 17.01 -21.93
C THR A 89 23.02 17.37 -20.73
N LYS A 90 24.31 17.01 -20.79
CA LYS A 90 25.30 17.24 -19.74
C LYS A 90 26.57 17.81 -20.38
N THR A 91 26.79 19.10 -20.23
CA THR A 91 27.88 19.83 -20.90
C THR A 91 29.15 19.93 -20.05
N ASN A 92 30.31 20.05 -20.70
CA ASN A 92 31.63 20.27 -20.09
C ASN A 92 31.98 19.23 -19.00
N VAL A 93 31.62 17.97 -19.23
CA VAL A 93 31.93 16.83 -18.35
C VAL A 93 33.39 16.47 -18.51
N GLY A 94 34.14 16.47 -17.40
CA GLY A 94 35.54 16.04 -17.38
C GLY A 94 35.67 14.53 -17.60
N VAL A 95 36.51 14.15 -18.56
CA VAL A 95 36.90 12.76 -18.85
C VAL A 95 38.40 12.60 -18.58
N SER A 96 38.78 11.59 -17.80
CA SER A 96 40.17 11.35 -17.39
C SER A 96 40.50 9.85 -17.42
N ALA A 97 41.57 9.47 -18.13
CA ALA A 97 41.90 8.07 -18.45
C ALA A 97 40.71 7.28 -19.06
N GLY A 98 39.84 7.99 -19.79
CA GLY A 98 38.56 7.53 -20.32
C GLY A 98 37.38 7.59 -19.35
N TYR A 99 37.61 7.64 -18.04
CA TYR A 99 36.52 7.59 -17.05
C TYR A 99 35.78 8.92 -16.93
N PHE A 100 34.46 8.83 -16.76
CA PHE A 100 33.57 9.96 -16.49
C PHE A 100 32.45 9.58 -15.52
N THR A 101 31.84 10.58 -14.88
CA THR A 101 30.69 10.41 -13.97
C THR A 101 29.65 11.49 -14.25
N ILE A 102 28.39 11.10 -14.31
CA ILE A 102 27.24 11.97 -14.55
C ILE A 102 26.33 11.94 -13.32
N GLY A 103 26.26 13.06 -12.62
CA GLY A 103 25.29 13.28 -11.53
C GLY A 103 23.92 13.72 -12.03
N ASN A 104 22.90 13.41 -11.23
CA ASN A 104 21.49 13.76 -11.42
C ASN A 104 20.98 13.51 -12.85
N LEU A 105 21.14 12.29 -13.35
CA LEU A 105 20.51 11.86 -14.60
C LEU A 105 19.07 11.42 -14.30
N ASP A 106 18.09 12.18 -14.75
CA ASP A 106 16.67 11.98 -14.42
C ASP A 106 15.82 11.99 -15.70
N PHE A 107 14.85 11.09 -15.81
CA PHE A 107 13.92 11.00 -16.95
C PHE A 107 12.46 11.23 -16.55
N GLY A 108 12.22 11.57 -15.27
CA GLY A 108 10.89 11.74 -14.67
C GLY A 108 10.32 10.45 -14.07
N ALA A 109 9.32 10.61 -13.20
CA ALA A 109 8.74 9.53 -12.39
C ALA A 109 8.28 8.31 -13.22
N ASP A 110 7.58 8.55 -14.33
CA ASP A 110 6.98 7.50 -15.16
C ASP A 110 8.00 6.71 -16.01
N ALA A 111 9.25 7.15 -16.08
CA ALA A 111 10.27 6.54 -16.93
C ALA A 111 10.62 5.10 -16.50
N PHE A 112 10.53 4.80 -15.20
CA PHE A 112 10.99 3.55 -14.58
C PHE A 112 9.86 2.69 -14.01
N ASN A 113 8.82 2.45 -14.82
CA ASN A 113 7.63 1.67 -14.49
C ASN A 113 7.81 0.13 -14.38
N GLY A 114 9.04 -0.37 -14.19
CA GLY A 114 9.36 -1.80 -14.12
C GLY A 114 9.52 -2.53 -15.45
N GLN A 115 9.29 -1.86 -16.60
CA GLN A 115 9.66 -2.37 -17.91
C GLN A 115 11.17 -2.25 -18.16
N ALA A 116 11.70 -3.01 -19.13
CA ALA A 116 13.07 -2.88 -19.58
C ALA A 116 13.34 -1.50 -20.22
N ARG A 117 14.58 -1.02 -20.08
CA ARG A 117 15.03 0.29 -20.58
C ARG A 117 16.46 0.24 -21.11
N TRP A 118 16.72 1.01 -22.15
CA TRP A 118 18.04 1.15 -22.76
C TRP A 118 18.46 2.61 -22.84
N LEU A 119 19.69 2.88 -22.42
CA LEU A 119 20.30 4.20 -22.44
C LEU A 119 21.10 4.37 -23.74
N ALA A 120 20.60 5.21 -24.64
CA ALA A 120 21.36 5.73 -25.77
C ALA A 120 22.22 6.90 -25.29
N ILE A 121 23.49 6.92 -25.70
CA ILE A 121 24.48 7.91 -25.27
C ILE A 121 25.07 8.57 -26.52
N GLY A 122 24.83 9.87 -26.70
CA GLY A 122 25.57 10.71 -27.61
C GLY A 122 26.76 11.35 -26.89
N VAL A 123 27.90 11.48 -27.56
CA VAL A 123 29.08 12.17 -27.01
C VAL A 123 29.73 13.07 -28.06
N ARG A 124 30.26 14.23 -27.64
CA ARG A 124 31.15 15.06 -28.45
C ARG A 124 32.32 15.57 -27.62
N CYS A 125 33.52 15.44 -28.18
CA CYS A 125 34.80 15.75 -27.54
C CYS A 125 35.71 16.46 -28.56
N PRO A 126 36.23 17.67 -28.30
CA PRO A 126 35.98 18.49 -27.11
C PRO A 126 34.52 18.94 -26.92
N ALA A 127 34.19 19.37 -25.70
CA ALA A 127 32.93 20.06 -25.38
C ALA A 127 32.68 21.23 -26.35
N GLY A 128 31.41 21.43 -26.72
CA GLY A 128 30.98 22.43 -27.70
C GLY A 128 31.31 22.12 -29.18
N SER A 129 32.15 21.13 -29.49
CA SER A 129 32.59 20.86 -30.87
C SER A 129 31.63 19.94 -31.63
N GLY A 130 31.18 20.38 -32.81
CA GLY A 130 30.45 19.55 -33.77
C GLY A 130 29.12 18.94 -33.28
N SER A 131 28.75 17.85 -33.94
CA SER A 131 27.56 17.03 -33.63
C SER A 131 27.91 15.90 -32.65
N TYR A 132 26.90 15.40 -31.92
CA TYR A 132 27.06 14.23 -31.06
C TYR A 132 27.23 12.95 -31.88
N THR A 133 28.29 12.19 -31.58
CA THR A 133 28.48 10.81 -32.06
C THR A 133 27.71 9.86 -31.15
N ALA A 134 26.82 9.05 -31.71
CA ALA A 134 26.08 8.04 -30.96
C ALA A 134 26.97 6.83 -30.63
N LEU A 135 27.02 6.44 -29.36
CA LEU A 135 27.66 5.22 -28.90
C LEU A 135 26.69 4.04 -29.05
N SER A 136 27.15 2.97 -29.69
CA SER A 136 26.37 1.77 -30.02
C SER A 136 27.09 0.51 -29.52
N PRO A 137 26.38 -0.51 -28.99
CA PRO A 137 24.93 -0.57 -28.78
C PRO A 137 24.45 0.30 -27.61
N ARG A 138 23.13 0.55 -27.54
CA ARG A 138 22.51 1.18 -26.35
C ARG A 138 22.75 0.31 -25.11
N GLN A 139 23.02 0.95 -23.99
CA GLN A 139 23.35 0.25 -22.75
C GLN A 139 22.06 -0.14 -22.02
N ALA A 140 21.81 -1.44 -21.82
CA ALA A 140 20.67 -1.90 -21.05
C ALA A 140 20.80 -1.45 -19.59
N LEU A 141 19.78 -0.78 -19.05
CA LEU A 141 19.75 -0.41 -17.64
C LEU A 141 19.27 -1.61 -16.82
N THR A 142 20.21 -2.43 -16.39
CA THR A 142 19.95 -3.49 -15.40
C THR A 142 19.52 -2.88 -14.07
N PRO A 143 18.51 -3.42 -13.37
CA PRO A 143 18.16 -2.96 -12.03
C PRO A 143 19.38 -3.07 -11.10
N THR A 144 19.67 -2.00 -10.35
CA THR A 144 20.52 -2.11 -9.17
C THR A 144 19.85 -3.04 -8.15
N PRO A 145 20.62 -3.74 -7.29
CA PRO A 145 20.07 -4.67 -6.30
C PRO A 145 19.42 -3.95 -5.10
N HIS A 146 18.51 -3.02 -5.36
CA HIS A 146 17.55 -2.41 -4.44
C HIS A 146 16.37 -1.75 -5.22
N ALA A 147 15.82 -2.47 -6.21
CA ALA A 147 14.64 -2.05 -6.99
C ALA A 147 13.85 -3.23 -7.59
N LEU A 148 14.51 -4.35 -7.91
CA LEU A 148 13.82 -5.63 -8.08
C LEU A 148 13.04 -5.96 -6.81
N ALA A 149 11.78 -6.34 -6.98
CA ALA A 149 10.77 -6.46 -5.94
C ALA A 149 11.28 -7.16 -4.66
N LEU A 150 10.92 -6.60 -3.49
CA LEU A 150 11.12 -7.22 -2.17
C LEU A 150 10.75 -8.71 -2.25
N PRO A 151 11.67 -9.67 -2.01
CA PRO A 151 11.40 -11.08 -2.31
C PRO A 151 10.13 -11.61 -1.63
N GLY A 152 9.11 -11.89 -2.46
CA GLY A 152 7.78 -12.31 -2.02
C GLY A 152 6.71 -11.23 -1.99
N LEU A 153 7.01 -9.94 -2.22
CA LEU A 153 6.02 -8.85 -2.31
C LEU A 153 6.09 -8.17 -3.68
N TRP A 154 5.01 -8.30 -4.47
CA TRP A 154 4.91 -7.69 -5.79
C TRP A 154 3.51 -7.07 -6.03
N THR A 155 3.46 -6.11 -6.97
CA THR A 155 2.21 -5.51 -7.44
C THR A 155 1.81 -6.10 -8.79
N GLN A 156 0.60 -6.64 -8.88
CA GLN A 156 0.01 -7.04 -10.16
C GLN A 156 -0.66 -5.81 -10.77
N GLN A 157 -0.07 -5.26 -11.83
CA GLN A 157 -0.58 -4.06 -12.49
C GLN A 157 -1.95 -4.28 -13.13
N ASN A 158 -2.80 -3.25 -13.07
CA ASN A 158 -4.14 -3.24 -13.66
C ASN A 158 -4.53 -1.80 -14.06
N ALA A 159 -5.39 -1.64 -15.06
CA ALA A 159 -5.87 -0.34 -15.52
C ALA A 159 -6.78 0.44 -14.54
N THR A 160 -7.14 -0.17 -13.39
CA THR A 160 -8.05 0.45 -12.38
C THR A 160 -7.46 0.46 -10.97
N SER A 161 -7.09 -0.69 -10.43
CA SER A 161 -6.48 -0.81 -9.10
C SER A 161 -5.56 -2.04 -9.08
N PRO A 162 -4.25 -1.89 -8.85
CA PRO A 162 -3.32 -3.01 -8.82
C PRO A 162 -3.61 -3.93 -7.62
N ASN A 163 -3.26 -5.21 -7.75
CA ASN A 163 -3.33 -6.15 -6.63
C ASN A 163 -1.98 -6.17 -5.89
N LEU A 164 -2.00 -6.27 -4.57
CA LEU A 164 -0.80 -6.41 -3.74
C LEU A 164 -0.65 -7.88 -3.32
N ILE A 165 0.47 -8.52 -3.66
CA ILE A 165 0.65 -9.96 -3.48
C ILE A 165 1.95 -10.22 -2.71
N GLY A 166 1.80 -10.50 -1.41
CA GLY A 166 2.84 -10.79 -0.45
C GLY A 166 3.00 -12.28 -0.12
N GLY A 167 4.19 -12.64 0.37
CA GLY A 167 4.52 -13.96 0.92
C GLY A 167 5.12 -14.95 -0.09
N TYR A 168 4.70 -16.20 -0.01
CA TYR A 168 5.16 -17.28 -0.87
C TYR A 168 4.79 -17.02 -2.34
N HIS A 169 5.73 -17.26 -3.26
CA HIS A 169 5.58 -16.97 -4.70
C HIS A 169 4.43 -17.73 -5.40
N GLY A 170 3.84 -18.74 -4.75
CA GLY A 170 2.66 -19.45 -5.24
C GLY A 170 1.32 -18.86 -4.81
N ASN A 171 1.30 -17.80 -3.99
CA ASN A 171 0.07 -17.08 -3.65
C ASN A 171 -0.58 -16.47 -4.90
N GLN A 172 -1.90 -16.57 -5.02
CA GLN A 172 -2.62 -16.33 -6.29
C GLN A 172 -3.77 -15.34 -6.16
N VAL A 173 -3.81 -14.40 -7.09
CA VAL A 173 -4.99 -13.59 -7.40
C VAL A 173 -5.52 -14.02 -8.76
N THR A 174 -6.83 -14.24 -8.89
CA THR A 174 -7.45 -14.68 -10.15
C THR A 174 -7.31 -13.63 -11.25
N GLY A 175 -7.09 -14.05 -12.50
CA GLY A 175 -7.00 -13.15 -13.65
C GLY A 175 -8.26 -12.29 -13.81
N GLY A 176 -8.08 -10.99 -14.03
CA GLY A 176 -9.16 -10.00 -14.11
C GLY A 176 -9.60 -9.40 -12.78
N VAL A 177 -9.14 -9.93 -11.63
CA VAL A 177 -9.41 -9.34 -10.31
C VAL A 177 -8.62 -8.04 -10.12
N VAL A 178 -9.25 -7.06 -9.47
CA VAL A 178 -8.67 -5.72 -9.18
C VAL A 178 -8.73 -5.38 -7.70
N GLY A 179 -7.76 -4.58 -7.22
CA GLY A 179 -7.66 -4.10 -5.84
C GLY A 179 -7.55 -5.18 -4.76
N ALA A 180 -7.19 -6.42 -5.12
CA ALA A 180 -7.04 -7.52 -4.17
C ALA A 180 -5.74 -7.42 -3.35
N THR A 181 -5.79 -7.88 -2.11
CA THR A 181 -4.63 -7.89 -1.20
C THR A 181 -4.37 -9.29 -0.64
N ILE A 182 -3.15 -9.80 -0.84
CA ILE A 182 -2.58 -10.89 -0.04
C ILE A 182 -1.42 -10.29 0.76
N GLY A 183 -1.58 -10.16 2.08
CA GLY A 183 -0.59 -9.46 2.93
C GLY A 183 0.70 -10.24 3.18
N GLY A 184 0.68 -11.57 3.01
CA GLY A 184 1.84 -12.41 3.28
C GLY A 184 1.52 -13.90 3.39
N GLY A 185 2.45 -14.66 3.97
CA GLY A 185 2.28 -16.08 4.27
C GLY A 185 2.20 -16.97 3.02
N GLY A 186 1.50 -18.10 3.14
CA GLY A 186 1.46 -19.16 2.15
C GLY A 186 2.69 -20.08 2.21
N ALA A 187 2.58 -21.25 1.61
CA ALA A 187 3.69 -22.17 1.38
C ALA A 187 3.38 -23.09 0.18
N ASN A 188 4.34 -23.93 -0.22
CA ASN A 188 4.08 -24.97 -1.21
C ASN A 188 2.89 -25.86 -0.77
N GLY A 189 1.97 -26.15 -1.69
CA GLY A 189 0.69 -26.82 -1.43
C GLY A 189 -0.34 -26.03 -0.60
N ASN A 190 0.04 -24.90 0.02
CA ASN A 190 -0.75 -24.20 1.05
C ASN A 190 -0.84 -22.69 0.75
N ILE A 191 -1.22 -22.36 -0.48
CA ILE A 191 -1.18 -20.99 -1.03
C ILE A 191 -2.38 -20.16 -0.57
N ASN A 192 -2.17 -18.87 -0.36
CA ASN A 192 -3.27 -17.93 -0.13
C ASN A 192 -3.89 -17.50 -1.47
N ARG A 193 -5.21 -17.31 -1.50
CA ARG A 193 -6.00 -17.06 -2.72
C ARG A 193 -6.96 -15.87 -2.56
N VAL A 194 -7.02 -14.99 -3.55
CA VAL A 194 -8.13 -14.03 -3.72
C VAL A 194 -8.73 -14.20 -5.12
N THR A 195 -10.03 -14.43 -5.21
CA THR A 195 -10.72 -14.75 -6.48
C THR A 195 -11.83 -13.78 -6.86
N GLY A 196 -11.98 -12.65 -6.14
CA GLY A 196 -12.92 -11.57 -6.46
C GLY A 196 -12.39 -10.17 -6.11
N ASN A 197 -13.00 -9.14 -6.70
CA ASN A 197 -12.53 -7.75 -6.62
C ASN A 197 -12.52 -7.22 -5.18
N TYR A 198 -11.46 -6.50 -4.82
CA TYR A 198 -11.24 -5.92 -3.49
C TYR A 198 -11.24 -6.97 -2.34
N GLY A 199 -11.07 -8.26 -2.66
CA GLY A 199 -10.93 -9.32 -1.68
C GLY A 199 -9.58 -9.24 -0.95
N THR A 200 -9.55 -9.64 0.33
CA THR A 200 -8.36 -9.52 1.19
C THR A 200 -8.08 -10.81 1.95
N VAL A 201 -6.82 -11.27 1.88
CA VAL A 201 -6.26 -12.28 2.80
C VAL A 201 -5.05 -11.66 3.48
N SER A 202 -5.16 -11.29 4.75
CA SER A 202 -4.07 -10.56 5.45
C SER A 202 -2.79 -11.40 5.64
N GLY A 203 -2.89 -12.73 5.58
CA GLY A 203 -1.75 -13.65 5.64
C GLY A 203 -2.17 -15.08 5.96
N GLY A 204 -1.31 -15.81 6.67
CA GLY A 204 -1.58 -17.20 7.07
C GLY A 204 -1.26 -18.22 5.98
N ARG A 205 -1.90 -19.40 5.99
CA ARG A 205 -1.67 -20.48 5.00
C ARG A 205 -3.00 -21.03 4.46
N ASN A 206 -3.04 -21.42 3.18
CA ASN A 206 -4.20 -22.05 2.54
C ASN A 206 -5.54 -21.26 2.70
N ASN A 207 -5.50 -19.94 2.87
CA ASN A 207 -6.69 -19.10 3.08
C ASN A 207 -7.26 -18.58 1.75
N THR A 208 -8.58 -18.55 1.61
CA THR A 208 -9.28 -18.10 0.39
C THR A 208 -10.31 -17.01 0.66
N ALA A 209 -10.15 -15.86 0.00
CA ALA A 209 -11.21 -14.86 -0.20
C ALA A 209 -11.86 -15.08 -1.58
N GLY A 210 -13.02 -15.73 -1.59
CA GLY A 210 -13.63 -16.36 -2.76
C GLY A 210 -14.46 -15.45 -3.67
N ASN A 211 -14.80 -14.24 -3.22
CA ASN A 211 -15.70 -13.34 -3.95
C ASN A 211 -15.33 -11.86 -3.71
N SER A 212 -16.09 -10.96 -4.34
CA SER A 212 -15.87 -9.51 -4.17
C SER A 212 -16.08 -9.09 -2.72
N PHE A 213 -15.19 -8.21 -2.23
CA PHE A 213 -15.14 -7.73 -0.85
C PHE A 213 -14.99 -8.82 0.24
N ALA A 214 -14.76 -10.09 -0.13
CA ALA A 214 -14.56 -11.16 0.85
C ALA A 214 -13.23 -10.97 1.59
N SER A 215 -13.21 -11.24 2.90
CA SER A 215 -12.06 -10.97 3.77
C SER A 215 -11.70 -12.13 4.70
N VAL A 216 -10.40 -12.41 4.80
CA VAL A 216 -9.82 -13.36 5.75
C VAL A 216 -8.66 -12.67 6.48
N GLY A 217 -8.82 -12.45 7.79
CA GLY A 217 -7.82 -11.76 8.63
C GLY A 217 -6.53 -12.57 8.89
N GLY A 218 -6.48 -13.83 8.48
CA GLY A 218 -5.32 -14.71 8.57
C GLY A 218 -5.70 -16.12 9.04
N GLY A 219 -4.74 -16.81 9.69
CA GLY A 219 -4.95 -18.18 10.17
C GLY A 219 -4.63 -19.23 9.11
N GLU A 220 -5.34 -20.35 9.12
CA GLU A 220 -5.07 -21.51 8.27
C GLU A 220 -6.36 -22.18 7.75
N GLU A 221 -6.41 -22.51 6.46
CA GLU A 221 -7.53 -23.20 5.78
C GLU A 221 -8.89 -22.49 5.83
N ASN A 222 -8.93 -21.16 6.02
CA ASN A 222 -10.19 -20.42 6.10
C ASN A 222 -10.73 -20.03 4.72
N SER A 223 -12.05 -20.16 4.51
CA SER A 223 -12.71 -19.91 3.21
C SER A 223 -13.90 -18.96 3.33
N ALA A 224 -13.70 -17.70 2.91
CA ALA A 224 -14.75 -16.69 2.80
C ALA A 224 -15.27 -16.65 1.35
N GLY A 225 -16.22 -17.52 1.01
CA GLY A 225 -16.55 -17.89 -0.37
C GLY A 225 -17.52 -16.99 -1.14
N SER A 226 -18.14 -15.99 -0.50
CA SER A 226 -19.32 -15.28 -1.01
C SER A 226 -19.22 -13.75 -0.85
N LEU A 227 -20.18 -12.99 -1.41
CA LEU A 227 -20.10 -11.52 -1.48
C LEU A 227 -19.98 -10.92 -0.06
N ALA A 228 -18.93 -10.14 0.17
CA ALA A 228 -18.63 -9.54 1.47
C ALA A 228 -18.65 -10.54 2.67
N ALA A 229 -18.33 -11.81 2.42
CA ALA A 229 -18.15 -12.79 3.49
C ALA A 229 -16.87 -12.49 4.28
N THR A 230 -16.90 -12.62 5.61
CA THR A 230 -15.79 -12.24 6.49
C THR A 230 -15.41 -13.36 7.44
N ILE A 231 -14.10 -13.64 7.53
CA ILE A 231 -13.51 -14.49 8.56
C ILE A 231 -12.40 -13.72 9.28
N GLY A 232 -12.53 -13.50 10.59
CA GLY A 232 -11.50 -12.78 11.38
C GLY A 232 -10.16 -13.53 11.46
N GLY A 233 -10.20 -14.86 11.38
CA GLY A 233 -9.05 -15.75 11.29
C GLY A 233 -9.34 -17.12 11.90
N GLY A 234 -8.31 -17.88 12.26
CA GLY A 234 -8.46 -19.18 12.94
C GLY A 234 -8.10 -20.38 12.05
N PHE A 235 -8.73 -21.53 12.26
CA PHE A 235 -8.42 -22.79 11.56
C PHE A 235 -9.67 -23.45 10.94
N ILE A 236 -9.67 -23.65 9.62
CA ILE A 236 -10.75 -24.27 8.84
C ILE A 236 -12.15 -23.70 9.17
N ASN A 237 -12.26 -22.37 9.20
CA ASN A 237 -13.56 -21.70 9.23
C ASN A 237 -14.10 -21.45 7.82
N THR A 238 -15.41 -21.49 7.65
CA THR A 238 -16.10 -21.29 6.35
C THR A 238 -17.20 -20.25 6.49
N ALA A 239 -17.17 -19.23 5.63
CA ALA A 239 -18.24 -18.26 5.45
C ALA A 239 -18.71 -18.33 3.98
N SER A 240 -19.76 -19.10 3.71
CA SER A 240 -20.14 -19.57 2.36
C SER A 240 -21.49 -19.04 1.86
N ASN A 241 -21.88 -17.85 2.33
CA ASN A 241 -23.06 -17.13 1.86
C ASN A 241 -22.82 -15.62 1.96
N ASP A 242 -23.59 -14.81 1.24
CA ASP A 242 -23.35 -13.37 1.19
C ASP A 242 -23.54 -12.73 2.57
N TYR A 243 -22.63 -11.83 2.94
CA TYR A 243 -22.53 -11.19 4.26
C TYR A 243 -22.36 -12.17 5.45
N ALA A 244 -22.06 -13.45 5.20
CA ALA A 244 -21.82 -14.42 6.27
C ALA A 244 -20.51 -14.09 7.01
N THR A 245 -20.54 -14.16 8.34
CA THR A 245 -19.43 -13.75 9.20
C THR A 245 -19.01 -14.85 10.17
N VAL A 246 -17.71 -15.14 10.25
CA VAL A 246 -17.10 -15.91 11.34
C VAL A 246 -16.06 -15.04 12.05
N GLY A 247 -16.28 -14.71 13.33
CA GLY A 247 -15.33 -13.90 14.11
C GLY A 247 -13.97 -14.58 14.29
N GLY A 248 -13.95 -15.91 14.34
CA GLY A 248 -12.75 -16.74 14.24
C GLY A 248 -12.94 -18.11 14.87
N GLY A 249 -11.86 -18.72 15.37
CA GLY A 249 -11.90 -20.00 16.07
C GLY A 249 -11.54 -21.19 15.17
N ARG A 250 -12.20 -22.33 15.36
CA ARG A 250 -11.91 -23.59 14.65
C ARG A 250 -13.18 -24.23 14.07
N GLU A 251 -13.15 -24.71 12.83
CA GLU A 251 -14.23 -25.50 12.21
C GLU A 251 -15.62 -24.83 12.16
N ASN A 252 -15.73 -23.51 12.29
CA ASN A 252 -17.03 -22.84 12.31
C ASN A 252 -17.55 -22.58 10.88
N VAL A 253 -18.85 -22.80 10.67
CA VAL A 253 -19.52 -22.65 9.37
C VAL A 253 -20.66 -21.63 9.48
N ALA A 254 -20.53 -20.51 8.75
CA ALA A 254 -21.59 -19.54 8.51
C ALA A 254 -22.06 -19.68 7.05
N SER A 255 -23.18 -20.36 6.81
CA SER A 255 -23.66 -20.74 5.47
C SER A 255 -25.06 -20.23 5.13
N GLY A 256 -25.70 -19.49 6.04
CA GLY A 256 -26.89 -18.69 5.74
C GLY A 256 -26.55 -17.25 5.34
N ASN A 257 -27.34 -16.65 4.46
CA ASN A 257 -27.21 -15.25 4.05
C ASN A 257 -27.28 -14.30 5.27
N GLY A 258 -26.24 -13.50 5.51
CA GLY A 258 -26.11 -12.66 6.71
C GLY A 258 -26.05 -13.43 8.03
N SER A 259 -25.66 -14.71 8.03
CA SER A 259 -25.48 -15.49 9.26
C SER A 259 -24.15 -15.17 9.95
N THR A 260 -24.07 -15.41 11.26
CA THR A 260 -22.90 -15.05 12.08
C THR A 260 -22.55 -16.14 13.08
N VAL A 261 -21.28 -16.52 13.13
CA VAL A 261 -20.68 -17.25 14.25
C VAL A 261 -19.62 -16.35 14.89
N GLY A 262 -19.84 -15.92 16.15
CA GLY A 262 -18.92 -15.03 16.87
C GLY A 262 -17.54 -15.66 17.13
N GLY A 263 -17.49 -16.99 17.24
CA GLY A 263 -16.26 -17.78 17.31
C GLY A 263 -16.48 -19.14 17.95
N GLY A 264 -15.43 -19.72 18.53
CA GLY A 264 -15.49 -21.02 19.21
C GLY A 264 -15.08 -22.19 18.32
N GLY A 265 -15.65 -23.37 18.54
CA GLY A 265 -15.31 -24.60 17.83
C GLY A 265 -16.51 -25.31 17.18
N SER A 266 -16.38 -25.67 15.91
CA SER A 266 -17.27 -26.61 15.21
C SER A 266 -18.76 -26.20 15.22
N ASN A 267 -19.07 -24.90 15.25
CA ASN A 267 -20.45 -24.38 15.26
C ASN A 267 -20.98 -24.13 13.83
N THR A 268 -22.28 -24.34 13.58
CA THR A 268 -22.90 -24.17 12.25
C THR A 268 -24.13 -23.25 12.27
N ALA A 269 -24.04 -22.08 11.63
CA ALA A 269 -25.14 -21.14 11.42
C ALA A 269 -25.59 -21.17 9.94
N SER A 270 -26.61 -21.98 9.63
CA SER A 270 -26.99 -22.32 8.25
C SER A 270 -28.29 -21.71 7.75
N SER A 271 -28.95 -20.88 8.57
CA SER A 271 -30.13 -20.11 8.15
C SER A 271 -29.81 -18.63 7.97
N SER A 272 -30.54 -17.96 7.08
CA SER A 272 -30.39 -16.51 6.90
C SER A 272 -30.61 -15.78 8.23
N SER A 273 -29.75 -14.81 8.51
CA SER A 273 -29.68 -14.06 9.78
C SER A 273 -29.55 -14.92 11.06
N ALA A 274 -29.12 -16.18 10.95
CA ALA A 274 -28.85 -17.01 12.13
C ALA A 274 -27.59 -16.54 12.87
N THR A 275 -27.65 -16.44 14.19
CA THR A 275 -26.51 -16.02 15.03
C THR A 275 -26.17 -17.04 16.08
N ILE A 276 -24.89 -17.43 16.15
CA ILE A 276 -24.28 -18.18 17.25
C ILE A 276 -23.22 -17.28 17.88
N GLY A 277 -23.39 -16.89 19.15
CA GLY A 277 -22.43 -16.01 19.83
C GLY A 277 -21.06 -16.66 20.05
N GLY A 278 -21.02 -17.99 20.18
CA GLY A 278 -19.81 -18.80 20.31
C GLY A 278 -20.11 -20.13 20.99
N GLY A 279 -19.07 -20.82 21.47
CA GLY A 279 -19.18 -22.11 22.17
C GLY A 279 -18.64 -23.28 21.33
N PHE A 280 -19.11 -24.50 21.60
CA PHE A 280 -18.72 -25.71 20.88
C PHE A 280 -19.95 -26.46 20.34
N GLN A 281 -19.89 -26.92 19.08
CA GLN A 281 -20.92 -27.77 18.44
C GLN A 281 -22.36 -27.22 18.43
N ASN A 282 -22.56 -25.90 18.52
CA ASN A 282 -23.89 -25.30 18.39
C ASN A 282 -24.35 -25.32 16.92
N THR A 283 -25.64 -25.58 16.69
CA THR A 283 -26.26 -25.48 15.35
C THR A 283 -27.45 -24.53 15.38
N ALA A 284 -27.50 -23.60 14.43
CA ALA A 284 -28.59 -22.66 14.22
C ALA A 284 -29.13 -22.81 12.78
N SER A 285 -30.18 -23.63 12.66
CA SER A 285 -30.81 -24.02 11.40
C SER A 285 -32.34 -23.80 11.42
N ARG A 286 -32.98 -23.85 10.24
CA ARG A 286 -34.41 -23.56 10.09
C ARG A 286 -35.23 -24.76 10.59
N PRO A 287 -36.27 -24.56 11.42
CA PRO A 287 -37.09 -25.68 11.88
C PRO A 287 -37.76 -26.40 10.71
N ILE A 288 -37.55 -27.71 10.62
CA ILE A 288 -38.23 -28.59 9.66
C ILE A 288 -39.69 -28.67 10.06
N CYS A 289 -40.54 -27.96 9.32
CA CYS A 289 -41.99 -27.99 9.50
C CYS A 289 -42.55 -29.31 8.96
N HIS A 290 -42.46 -30.37 9.76
CA HIS A 290 -43.14 -31.63 9.48
C HIS A 290 -44.65 -31.35 9.43
N HIS A 291 -45.22 -31.26 8.22
CA HIS A 291 -46.65 -31.40 8.03
C HIS A 291 -47.05 -32.82 8.48
N PRO A 292 -47.86 -33.01 9.53
CA PRO A 292 -48.53 -34.27 9.72
C PRO A 292 -49.47 -34.45 8.52
N ARG A 293 -49.18 -35.42 7.65
CA ARG A 293 -50.16 -35.86 6.64
C ARG A 293 -51.46 -36.17 7.39
N ARG A 294 -52.62 -35.73 6.86
CA ARG A 294 -53.93 -35.98 7.49
C ARG A 294 -54.15 -37.49 7.62
N VAL A 295 -53.82 -38.06 8.77
CA VAL A 295 -54.22 -39.42 9.13
C VAL A 295 -55.75 -39.42 9.22
N GLY A 296 -56.40 -40.35 8.51
CA GLY A 296 -57.85 -40.47 8.53
C GLY A 296 -58.37 -40.72 9.94
N ARG A 297 -59.60 -40.28 10.22
CA ARG A 297 -60.26 -40.49 11.53
C ARG A 297 -60.45 -42.00 11.82
N SER A 298 -59.52 -42.62 12.52
CA SER A 298 -59.80 -43.78 13.38
C SER A 298 -60.27 -43.27 14.75
N ARG A 299 -61.09 -44.07 15.44
CA ARG A 299 -61.64 -43.73 16.77
C ARG A 299 -60.90 -44.51 17.88
N HIS A 300 -60.78 -43.89 19.04
CA HIS A 300 -60.38 -44.47 20.34
C HIS A 300 -58.98 -45.12 20.46
N ALA A 301 -58.03 -44.34 20.99
CA ALA A 301 -56.99 -44.80 21.93
C ALA A 301 -56.53 -43.59 22.79
N PRO A 302 -56.10 -43.78 24.06
CA PRO A 302 -55.64 -42.67 24.91
C PRO A 302 -54.23 -42.21 24.56
N TRP A 303 -53.94 -40.92 24.79
CA TRP A 303 -52.65 -40.31 24.48
C TRP A 303 -51.53 -40.77 25.41
N ARG A 304 -50.39 -41.15 24.82
CA ARG A 304 -49.07 -41.15 25.47
C ARG A 304 -48.03 -40.54 24.54
N ASP A 305 -46.98 -39.99 25.16
CA ASP A 305 -45.68 -39.65 24.58
C ASP A 305 -45.66 -38.67 23.38
N GLY A 306 -46.00 -37.40 23.67
CA GLY A 306 -45.85 -36.29 22.73
C GLY A 306 -44.42 -35.71 22.68
N LEU A 307 -43.84 -35.64 21.47
CA LEU A 307 -42.57 -34.94 21.23
C LEU A 307 -42.69 -33.44 21.55
N ARG A 308 -41.68 -32.88 22.22
CA ARG A 308 -41.60 -31.44 22.52
C ARG A 308 -40.64 -30.73 21.59
N VAL A 309 -41.15 -29.87 20.71
CA VAL A 309 -40.35 -28.84 20.03
C VAL A 309 -40.10 -27.71 21.05
N TRP A 310 -38.85 -27.27 21.18
CA TRP A 310 -38.37 -26.40 22.27
C TRP A 310 -37.98 -25.01 21.78
N GLN A 311 -38.21 -23.97 22.60
CA GLN A 311 -37.52 -22.66 22.51
C GLN A 311 -37.87 -21.69 23.71
N LEU A 312 -36.97 -20.74 24.03
CA LEU A 312 -36.83 -19.76 25.15
C LEU A 312 -38.09 -18.99 25.59
N CYS A 313 -38.19 -18.75 26.90
CA CYS A 313 -38.95 -17.65 27.50
C CYS A 313 -38.01 -16.72 28.31
N ARG A 314 -38.15 -15.39 28.18
CA ARG A 314 -37.20 -14.40 28.74
C ARG A 314 -37.69 -13.82 30.07
N ARG A 315 -37.07 -14.18 31.22
CA ARG A 315 -37.13 -13.34 32.44
C ARG A 315 -35.95 -13.52 33.42
N ARG A 316 -35.91 -12.66 34.44
CA ARG A 316 -34.72 -12.29 35.24
C ARG A 316 -34.35 -13.30 36.34
N ARG A 317 -33.19 -13.95 36.22
CA ARG A 317 -31.99 -13.81 37.10
C ARG A 317 -30.97 -14.94 36.82
N ARG A 318 -29.67 -14.61 36.84
CA ARG A 318 -28.48 -15.50 36.71
C ARG A 318 -28.38 -16.39 35.46
N ALA A 319 -27.81 -15.80 34.40
CA ALA A 319 -26.74 -16.40 33.58
C ALA A 319 -26.94 -17.80 32.94
N ASN A 320 -28.11 -18.09 32.35
CA ASN A 320 -28.26 -19.15 31.35
C ASN A 320 -29.38 -18.83 30.34
N VAL A 321 -29.23 -19.22 29.07
CA VAL A 321 -30.11 -18.81 27.94
C VAL A 321 -30.40 -20.01 27.03
N ARG A 322 -31.68 -20.23 26.64
CA ARG A 322 -32.13 -21.42 25.87
C ARG A 322 -33.00 -21.08 24.61
N LEU A 323 -32.41 -20.40 23.59
CA LEU A 323 -32.86 -20.01 22.19
C LEU A 323 -34.38 -19.92 21.82
N CYS A 324 -34.90 -18.83 21.21
CA CYS A 324 -36.33 -18.33 21.31
C CYS A 324 -37.39 -18.77 20.25
N LEU A 325 -38.70 -18.80 20.60
CA LEU A 325 -39.74 -19.67 19.95
C LEU A 325 -40.36 -19.11 18.66
N ALA A 326 -40.01 -19.75 17.54
CA ALA A 326 -40.60 -19.49 16.24
C ALA A 326 -41.99 -20.13 16.14
N ARG A 327 -42.99 -19.34 15.76
CA ARG A 327 -44.29 -19.87 15.32
C ARG A 327 -44.12 -20.54 13.95
N CYS A 328 -44.87 -21.61 13.74
CA CYS A 328 -45.23 -22.09 12.40
C CYS A 328 -46.21 -21.10 11.73
#